data_AF-A0A845CW37-F1
#
_entry.id   AF-A0A845CW37-F1
#
_cell.length_a   1.000
_cell.length_b   1.000
_cell.length_c   1.000
_cell.angle_alpha   90.00
_cell.angle_beta   90.00
_cell.angle_gamma   90.00
#
_symmetry.space_group_name_H-M   'P 1'
#
loop_
_entity.id
_entity.type
_entity.pdbx_description
1 polymer ?
#
loop_
_entity_poly.entity_id
_entity_poly.type
_entity_poly.pdbx_seq_one_letter_code
_entity_poly.pdbx_strand_id
1 'polypeptide(L)'
;RSKTDAEARTVYLTPASVEALTAIRPADANGEASVFGLSAASISRRIRAAAAVAGLGQGFSGHSGRVGMARRMAAAGAPTHEIMAQGRWKTARMVEVYTRSEEAGRAAKWLA
;
A
#
# COMPACT_ATOMS: atom_id res chain seq x y z
N ARG A 1 -11.34 -13.96 5.28
CA ARG A 1 -11.04 -13.09 4.12
C ARG A 1 -9.63 -12.59 4.29
N SER A 2 -8.76 -12.85 3.33
CA SER A 2 -7.36 -12.38 3.33
C SER A 2 -7.31 -10.91 2.92
N LYS A 3 -6.22 -10.20 3.27
CA LYS A 3 -5.89 -8.84 2.77
C LYS A 3 -5.83 -8.71 1.25
N THR A 4 -5.94 -9.83 0.56
CA THR A 4 -5.95 -9.97 -0.90
C THR A 4 -7.35 -10.06 -1.49
N ASP A 5 -8.39 -10.23 -0.66
CA ASP A 5 -9.75 -10.58 -1.10
C ASP A 5 -10.75 -9.41 -0.91
N ALA A 6 -10.29 -8.23 -0.49
CA ALA A 6 -11.16 -7.08 -0.28
C ALA A 6 -11.32 -6.28 -1.59
N GLU A 7 -12.57 -5.98 -1.99
CA GLU A 7 -12.85 -4.93 -2.97
C GLU A 7 -12.41 -3.59 -2.40
N ALA A 8 -11.16 -3.25 -2.66
CA ALA A 8 -10.60 -2.07 -2.07
C ALA A 8 -11.20 -0.82 -2.73
N ARG A 9 -11.38 0.25 -1.96
CA ARG A 9 -11.40 1.64 -2.46
C ARG A 9 -10.05 2.27 -2.11
N THR A 10 -9.25 2.60 -3.12
CA THR A 10 -7.96 3.28 -2.92
C THR A 10 -8.25 4.75 -3.12
N VAL A 11 -8.08 5.54 -2.08
CA VAL A 11 -8.10 7.00 -2.20
C VAL A 11 -6.68 7.43 -2.54
N TYR A 12 -6.49 8.03 -3.71
CA TYR A 12 -5.23 8.63 -4.10
C TYR A 12 -4.97 9.84 -3.19
N LEU A 13 -3.78 9.96 -2.61
CA LEU A 13 -3.37 11.21 -1.97
C LEU A 13 -3.14 12.23 -3.07
N THR A 14 -4.01 13.23 -3.19
CA THR A 14 -3.89 14.29 -4.19
C THR A 14 -2.64 15.14 -3.91
N PRO A 15 -2.11 15.88 -4.90
CA PRO A 15 -1.03 16.84 -4.67
C PRO A 15 -1.36 17.81 -3.52
N ALA A 16 -2.60 18.29 -3.44
CA ALA A 16 -3.07 19.14 -2.33
C ALA A 16 -3.00 18.44 -0.97
N SER A 17 -3.34 17.14 -0.89
CA SER A 17 -3.15 16.37 0.34
C SER A 17 -1.67 16.23 0.72
N VAL A 18 -0.79 16.05 -0.26
CA VAL A 18 0.66 15.96 -0.02
C VAL A 18 1.24 17.30 0.43
N GLU A 19 0.80 18.41 -0.16
CA GLU A 19 1.19 19.76 0.23
C GLU A 19 0.72 20.08 1.66
N ALA A 20 -0.55 19.79 1.99
CA ALA A 20 -1.07 19.97 3.34
C ALA A 20 -0.30 19.14 4.38
N LEU A 21 0.05 17.89 4.05
CA LEU A 21 0.88 17.03 4.91
C LEU A 21 2.32 17.55 5.06
N THR A 22 2.83 18.25 4.05
CA THR A 22 4.18 18.84 4.08
C THR A 22 4.18 20.11 4.92
N ALA A 23 3.14 20.96 4.81
CA ALA A 23 3.02 22.21 5.55
C ALA A 23 2.97 22.02 7.07
N ILE A 24 2.40 20.91 7.55
CA ILE A 24 2.32 20.58 8.98
C ILE A 24 3.58 19.89 9.53
N ARG A 25 4.53 19.52 8.66
CA ARG A 25 5.75 18.82 9.08
C ARG A 25 6.74 19.85 9.63
N PRO A 26 7.25 19.69 10.88
CA PRO A 26 8.29 20.56 11.40
C PRO A 26 9.53 20.57 10.50
N ALA A 27 10.17 21.73 10.33
CA ALA A 27 11.31 21.91 9.43
C ALA A 27 12.52 21.04 9.82
N ASP A 28 12.66 20.74 11.12
CA ASP A 28 13.69 19.89 11.72
C ASP A 28 13.23 18.43 11.91
N ALA A 29 12.05 18.06 11.41
CA ALA A 29 11.49 16.73 11.58
C ALA A 29 12.37 15.66 10.91
N ASN A 30 13.08 14.90 11.73
CA ASN A 30 13.71 13.65 11.32
C ASN A 30 12.68 12.77 10.60
N GLY A 31 13.05 12.19 9.44
CA GLY A 31 12.17 11.31 8.68
C GLY A 31 11.69 10.07 9.44
N GLU A 32 12.34 9.73 10.56
CA GLU A 32 11.91 8.67 11.47
C GLU A 32 11.04 9.17 12.64
N ALA A 33 11.00 10.48 12.89
CA ALA A 33 10.17 11.07 13.93
C ALA A 33 8.72 11.19 13.44
N SER A 34 7.78 10.73 14.27
CA SER A 34 6.36 10.81 13.94
C SER A 34 5.86 12.24 14.03
N VAL A 35 5.45 12.81 12.89
CA VAL A 35 4.89 14.18 12.79
C VAL A 35 3.65 14.36 13.68
N PHE A 36 2.88 13.30 13.92
CA PHE A 36 1.64 13.34 14.69
C PHE A 36 1.73 12.61 16.04
N GLY A 37 2.94 12.25 16.50
CA GLY A 37 3.12 11.43 17.70
C GLY A 37 2.50 10.02 17.60
N LEU A 38 2.18 9.55 16.39
CA LEU A 38 1.68 8.21 16.14
C LEU A 38 2.84 7.22 15.96
N SER A 39 2.94 6.25 16.86
CA SER A 39 3.87 5.12 16.69
C SER A 39 3.37 4.13 15.63
N ALA A 40 4.28 3.33 15.06
CA ALA A 40 3.93 2.24 14.13
C ALA A 40 2.93 1.24 14.75
N ALA A 41 3.03 1.00 16.06
CA ALA A 41 2.07 0.19 16.81
C ALA A 41 0.68 0.83 16.87
N SER A 42 0.60 2.15 17.11
CA SER A 42 -0.65 2.91 17.09
C SER A 42 -1.33 2.84 15.73
N ILE A 43 -0.56 3.04 14.65
CA ILE A 43 -1.05 2.93 13.27
C ILE A 43 -1.57 1.51 12.99
N SER A 44 -0.80 0.48 13.35
CA SER A 44 -1.19 -0.91 13.14
C SER A 44 -2.48 -1.27 13.90
N ARG A 45 -2.63 -0.79 15.15
CA ARG A 45 -3.84 -0.98 15.94
C ARG A 45 -5.06 -0.30 15.29
N ARG A 46 -4.90 0.94 14.81
CA ARG A 46 -5.98 1.68 14.12
C ARG A 46 -6.42 0.97 12.84
N ILE A 47 -5.48 0.44 12.05
CA ILE A 47 -5.80 -0.31 10.82
C ILE A 47 -6.53 -1.61 11.14
N ARG A 48 -6.09 -2.36 12.16
CA ARG A 48 -6.79 -3.58 12.60
C ARG A 48 -8.22 -3.28 13.05
N ALA A 49 -8.41 -2.22 13.83
CA ALA A 49 -9.73 -1.78 14.26
C ALA A 49 -10.63 -1.43 13.07
N ALA A 50 -10.13 -0.64 12.12
CA ALA A 50 -10.86 -0.31 10.89
C ALA A 50 -11.23 -1.55 10.07
N ALA A 51 -10.29 -2.51 9.92
CA ALA A 51 -10.54 -3.75 9.21
C ALA A 51 -11.59 -4.65 9.90
N ALA A 52 -11.60 -4.66 11.24
CA ALA A 52 -12.60 -5.37 12.02
C ALA A 52 -13.99 -4.75 11.84
N VAL A 53 -14.11 -3.42 11.93
CA VAL A 53 -15.36 -2.68 11.67
C VAL A 53 -15.87 -2.94 10.25
N ALA A 54 -14.98 -3.03 9.27
CA ALA A 54 -15.31 -3.33 7.88
C ALA A 54 -15.59 -4.81 7.60
N GLY A 55 -15.54 -5.71 8.60
CA GLY A 55 -15.80 -7.14 8.43
C GLY A 55 -14.75 -7.88 7.59
N LEU A 56 -13.54 -7.32 7.42
CA LEU A 56 -12.50 -7.90 6.58
C LEU A 56 -11.72 -9.03 7.27
N GLY A 57 -11.87 -9.16 8.60
CA GLY A 57 -11.23 -10.21 9.40
C GLY A 57 -9.83 -9.85 9.87
N GLN A 58 -9.12 -10.85 10.39
CA GLN A 58 -7.76 -10.69 10.92
C GLN A 58 -6.71 -10.72 9.81
N GLY A 59 -5.56 -10.07 10.03
CA GLY A 59 -4.42 -10.09 9.10
C GLY A 59 -4.13 -8.77 8.37
N PHE A 60 -4.92 -7.72 8.64
CA PHE A 60 -4.63 -6.37 8.18
C PHE A 60 -3.64 -5.65 9.11
N SER A 61 -2.69 -4.93 8.53
CA SER A 61 -1.66 -4.19 9.28
C SER A 61 -1.26 -2.92 8.52
N GLY A 62 -0.34 -2.13 9.10
CA GLY A 62 0.31 -1.00 8.42
C GLY A 62 0.84 -1.33 7.02
N HIS A 63 1.24 -2.59 6.81
CA HIS A 63 1.80 -3.03 5.56
C HIS A 63 0.75 -3.35 4.48
N SER A 64 -0.50 -3.59 4.86
CA SER A 64 -1.57 -3.99 3.92
C SER A 64 -1.81 -2.96 2.83
N GLY A 65 -1.71 -1.66 3.15
CA GLY A 65 -1.86 -0.59 2.16
C GLY A 65 -0.84 -0.68 1.02
N ARG A 66 0.42 -1.01 1.34
CA ARG A 66 1.50 -1.16 0.35
C ARG A 66 1.24 -2.34 -0.59
N VAL A 67 0.79 -3.47 -0.04
CA VAL A 67 0.46 -4.67 -0.83
C VAL A 67 -0.74 -4.40 -1.74
N GLY A 68 -1.80 -3.79 -1.21
CA GLY A 68 -2.99 -3.46 -1.99
C GLY A 68 -2.71 -2.48 -3.13
N MET A 69 -1.86 -1.47 -2.88
CA MET A 69 -1.41 -0.54 -3.92
C MET A 69 -0.68 -1.27 -5.07
N ALA A 70 0.34 -2.09 -4.75
CA ALA A 70 1.11 -2.81 -5.76
C ALA A 70 0.22 -3.72 -6.62
N ARG A 71 -0.67 -4.49 -5.96
CA ARG A 71 -1.61 -5.40 -6.64
C ARG A 71 -2.53 -4.68 -7.61
N ARG A 72 -3.08 -3.53 -7.23
CA ARG A 72 -3.95 -2.75 -8.13
C ARG A 72 -3.21 -2.15 -9.30
N MET A 73 -2.02 -1.61 -9.06
CA MET A 73 -1.20 -1.08 -10.15
C MET A 73 -0.87 -2.20 -11.15
N ALA A 74 -0.48 -3.39 -10.67
CA ALA A 74 -0.24 -4.55 -11.51
C ALA A 74 -1.50 -5.01 -12.25
N ALA A 75 -2.65 -5.10 -11.57
CA ALA A 75 -3.93 -5.46 -12.20
C ALA A 75 -4.34 -4.44 -13.28
N ALA A 76 -4.01 -3.16 -13.11
CA ALA A 76 -4.22 -2.11 -14.11
C ALA A 76 -3.17 -2.10 -15.23
N GLY A 77 -2.18 -3.00 -15.20
CA GLY A 77 -1.16 -3.13 -16.23
C GLY A 77 0.10 -2.28 -16.01
N ALA A 78 0.24 -1.59 -14.87
CA ALA A 78 1.43 -0.77 -14.61
C ALA A 78 2.71 -1.63 -14.64
N PRO A 79 3.79 -1.13 -15.25
CA PRO A 79 5.05 -1.86 -15.31
C PRO A 79 5.75 -1.89 -13.94
N THR A 80 6.56 -2.92 -13.70
CA THR A 80 7.26 -3.16 -12.43
C THR A 80 8.04 -1.94 -11.94
N HIS A 81 8.71 -1.21 -12.83
CA HIS A 81 9.52 -0.04 -12.45
C HIS A 81 8.69 1.15 -11.93
N GLU A 82 7.47 1.36 -12.45
CA GLU A 82 6.54 2.37 -11.91
C GLU A 82 6.00 1.97 -10.54
N ILE A 83 5.68 0.69 -10.36
CA ILE A 83 5.26 0.14 -9.06
C ILE A 83 6.40 0.28 -8.04
N MET A 84 7.63 0.00 -8.45
CA MET A 84 8.84 0.23 -7.65
C MET A 84 9.00 1.70 -7.25
N ALA A 85 8.85 2.63 -8.19
CA ALA A 85 8.93 4.06 -7.93
C ALA A 85 7.86 4.49 -6.91
N GLN A 86 6.60 4.12 -7.14
CA GLN A 86 5.48 4.46 -6.25
C GLN A 86 5.64 3.88 -4.85
N GLY A 87 6.09 2.62 -4.75
CA GLY A 87 6.31 1.95 -3.46
C GLY A 87 7.65 2.28 -2.82
N ARG A 88 8.56 2.96 -3.52
CA ARG A 88 9.95 3.20 -3.11
C ARG A 88 10.72 1.90 -2.85
N TRP A 89 10.48 0.86 -3.66
CA TRP A 89 11.23 -0.40 -3.59
C TRP A 89 12.50 -0.30 -4.44
N LYS A 90 13.65 -0.69 -3.85
CA LYS A 90 14.94 -0.68 -4.55
C LYS A 90 15.11 -1.84 -5.52
N THR A 91 14.37 -2.94 -5.32
CA THR A 91 14.48 -4.15 -6.14
C THR A 91 13.11 -4.67 -6.53
N ALA A 92 13.04 -5.34 -7.69
CA ALA A 92 11.81 -5.90 -8.23
C ALA A 92 11.22 -7.03 -7.37
N ARG A 93 12.07 -7.75 -6.61
CA ARG A 93 11.67 -8.90 -5.79
C ARG A 93 10.46 -8.64 -4.89
N MET A 94 10.37 -7.46 -4.29
CA MET A 94 9.23 -7.13 -3.41
C MET A 94 7.95 -6.91 -4.19
N VAL A 95 8.03 -6.32 -5.38
CA VAL A 95 6.88 -6.13 -6.26
C VAL A 95 6.39 -7.48 -6.73
N GLU A 96 7.28 -8.33 -7.24
CA GLU A 96 6.98 -9.69 -7.70
C GLU A 96 6.23 -10.52 -6.63
N VAL A 97 6.70 -10.46 -5.37
CA VAL A 97 6.04 -11.16 -4.26
C VAL A 97 4.62 -10.63 -4.00
N TYR A 98 4.40 -9.32 -4.09
CA TYR A 98 3.10 -8.72 -3.83
C TYR A 98 2.11 -8.88 -4.98
N THR A 99 2.59 -8.90 -6.22
CA THR A 99 1.77 -8.93 -7.43
C THR A 99 1.69 -10.31 -8.09
N ARG A 100 2.26 -11.35 -7.45
CA ARG A 100 2.35 -12.72 -8.00
C ARG A 100 1.05 -13.25 -8.61
N SER A 101 -0.10 -12.94 -8.01
CA SER A 101 -1.40 -13.46 -8.45
C SER A 101 -1.87 -12.74 -9.71
N GLU A 102 -1.69 -11.43 -9.75
CA GLU A 102 -2.02 -10.56 -10.88
C GLU A 102 -1.11 -10.85 -12.08
N GLU A 103 0.19 -11.03 -11.85
CA GLU A 103 1.15 -11.42 -12.89
C GLU A 103 0.84 -12.81 -13.44
N ALA A 104 0.52 -13.79 -12.59
CA ALA A 104 0.13 -15.13 -13.03
C ALA A 104 -1.12 -15.11 -13.91
N GLY A 105 -2.15 -14.34 -13.51
CA GLY A 105 -3.36 -14.16 -14.32
C GLY A 105 -3.07 -13.51 -15.69
N ARG A 106 -2.16 -12.54 -15.73
CA ARG A 106 -1.76 -11.87 -16.98
C ARG A 106 -0.91 -12.76 -17.88
N ALA A 107 -0.05 -13.58 -17.29
CA ALA A 107 0.83 -14.51 -18.00
C ALA A 107 0.05 -15.65 -18.67
N ALA A 108 -1.19 -15.94 -18.23
CA ALA A 108 -2.05 -16.94 -18.85
C ALA A 108 -2.27 -16.71 -20.36
N LYS A 109 -2.13 -15.46 -20.84
CA LYS A 109 -2.17 -15.13 -22.28
C LYS A 109 -1.13 -15.85 -23.13
N TRP A 110 -0.05 -16.33 -22.53
CA TRP A 110 1.02 -17.07 -23.22
C TRP A 110 0.72 -18.57 -23.34
N LEU A 111 -0.37 -19.04 -22.74
CA LEU A 111 -0.83 -20.43 -22.82
C LEU A 111 -1.94 -20.63 -23.87
N ALA A 112 -2.37 -19.56 -24.54
CA ALA A 112 -3.34 -19.57 -25.64
C ALA A 112 -2.61 -19.57 -26.98
#